data_AF-A0A7R8VX09-F1
#
_entry.id   AF-A0A7R8VX09-F1
#
_cell.length_a   1.000
_cell.length_b   1.000
_cell.length_c   1.000
_cell.angle_alpha   90.00
_cell.angle_beta   90.00
_cell.angle_gamma   90.00
#
_symmetry.space_group_name_H-M   'P 1'
#
loop_
_entity.id
_entity.type
_entity.pdbx_description
1 polymer ?
#
loop_
_entity_poly.entity_id
_entity_poly.type
_entity_poly.pdbx_seq_one_letter_code
_entity_poly.pdbx_strand_id
1 'polypeptide(L)'
;MGRDGLSEALDSPDTASAALACHQMGTLVLWLERTELRMDNIPTFLATPIKTTVPPLPVEYLQDIDLLYQLIFRVTLLGWTSRQQFEETWMSLLSVLSLNPSENSSPEETALLVQASSLAVQAITALLVQTLLLPVPGDPNTSQLVHQPRDKPLPSSSFSGKLRLIHKLLFWRLQDQELLSADAGKLDHVFQRGNLERVAAPRRYGYSQVSLEYLWTAIRILDPKDSTETAVTGKVKLS
;
A
#
# COMPACT_ATOMS: atom_id res chain seq x y z
N MET A 1 -24.08 -1.30 32.77
CA MET A 1 -24.39 -0.24 31.79
C MET A 1 -23.33 0.83 31.93
N GLY A 2 -22.18 0.64 31.28
CA GLY A 2 -21.13 1.65 31.24
C GLY A 2 -21.55 2.74 30.27
N ARG A 3 -21.42 4.00 30.64
CA ARG A 3 -21.55 5.10 29.68
C ARG A 3 -20.42 4.92 28.66
N ASP A 4 -20.73 5.09 27.37
CA ASP A 4 -19.71 5.08 26.33
C ASP A 4 -18.66 6.13 26.69
N GLY A 5 -17.38 5.75 26.82
CA GLY A 5 -16.32 6.69 27.19
C GLY A 5 -16.24 7.91 26.26
N LEU A 6 -16.74 7.79 25.03
CA LEU A 6 -16.89 8.90 24.09
C LEU A 6 -17.97 9.92 24.53
N SER A 7 -19.09 9.45 25.09
CA SER A 7 -20.16 10.32 25.61
C SER A 7 -19.67 11.14 26.83
N GLU A 8 -18.92 10.51 27.73
CA GLU A 8 -18.30 11.21 28.86
C GLU A 8 -17.25 12.24 28.40
N ALA A 9 -16.49 11.92 27.35
CA ALA A 9 -15.49 12.83 26.78
C ALA A 9 -16.12 14.02 26.03
N LEU A 10 -17.32 13.85 25.47
CA LEU A 10 -18.11 14.92 24.82
C LEU A 10 -18.72 15.89 25.84
N ASP A 11 -19.06 15.41 27.03
CA ASP A 11 -19.65 16.21 28.10
C ASP A 11 -18.62 17.06 28.87
N SER A 12 -17.34 16.72 28.78
CA SER A 12 -16.24 17.44 29.45
C SER A 12 -15.71 18.60 28.58
N PRO A 13 -15.67 19.85 29.06
CA PRO A 13 -15.29 21.02 28.26
C PRO A 13 -13.84 20.97 27.77
N ASP A 14 -12.95 20.31 28.52
CA ASP A 14 -11.53 20.20 28.18
C ASP A 14 -11.27 19.15 27.09
N THR A 15 -12.16 18.16 26.94
CA THR A 15 -12.02 17.04 26.00
C THR A 15 -13.03 17.06 24.86
N ALA A 16 -14.06 17.91 24.94
CA ALA A 16 -15.16 17.95 23.98
C ALA A 16 -14.68 18.23 22.55
N SER A 17 -13.72 19.14 22.37
CA SER A 17 -13.16 19.46 21.05
C SER A 17 -12.44 18.26 20.43
N ALA A 18 -11.63 17.56 21.22
CA ALA A 18 -10.94 16.33 20.83
C ALA A 18 -11.94 15.18 20.53
N ALA A 19 -12.92 14.97 21.41
CA ALA A 19 -13.95 13.95 21.25
C ALA A 19 -14.80 14.19 19.99
N LEU A 20 -15.19 15.45 19.73
CA LEU A 20 -15.93 15.83 18.54
C LEU A 20 -15.11 15.57 17.27
N ALA A 21 -13.82 15.93 17.26
CA ALA A 21 -12.96 15.65 16.10
C ALA A 21 -12.75 14.15 15.89
N CYS A 22 -12.57 13.35 16.95
CA CYS A 22 -12.51 11.89 16.83
C CYS A 22 -13.80 11.33 16.24
N HIS A 23 -14.96 11.80 16.70
CA HIS A 23 -16.25 11.37 16.18
C HIS A 23 -16.40 11.73 14.69
N GLN A 24 -16.13 12.99 14.33
CA GLN A 24 -16.16 13.49 12.97
C GLN A 24 -15.22 12.72 12.02
N MET A 25 -13.98 12.47 12.45
CA MET A 25 -13.00 11.70 11.68
C MET A 25 -13.46 10.25 11.49
N GLY A 26 -14.02 9.64 12.54
CA GLY A 26 -14.60 8.29 12.47
C GLY A 26 -15.76 8.22 11.47
N THR A 27 -16.67 9.20 11.51
CA THR A 27 -17.79 9.31 10.54
C THR A 27 -17.29 9.50 9.12
N LEU A 28 -16.25 10.31 8.90
CA LEU A 28 -15.66 10.50 7.57
C LEU A 28 -15.08 9.19 7.01
N VAL A 29 -14.32 8.46 7.83
CA VAL A 29 -13.73 7.18 7.42
C VAL A 29 -14.82 6.16 7.06
N LEU A 30 -15.90 6.10 7.83
CA LEU A 30 -17.09 5.29 7.52
C LEU A 30 -17.80 5.77 6.24
N TRP A 31 -17.85 7.08 6.00
CA TRP A 31 -18.40 7.63 4.76
C TRP A 31 -17.56 7.23 3.55
N LEU A 32 -16.23 7.34 3.64
CA LEU A 32 -15.29 6.91 2.59
C LEU A 32 -15.41 5.43 2.26
N GLU A 33 -15.65 4.58 3.27
CA GLU A 33 -15.93 3.16 3.08
C GLU A 33 -17.21 2.96 2.25
N ARG A 34 -18.29 3.65 2.61
CA ARG A 34 -19.59 3.54 1.91
C ARG A 34 -19.59 4.14 0.51
N THR A 35 -18.74 5.12 0.24
CA THR A 35 -18.65 5.76 -1.08
C THR A 35 -17.59 5.15 -1.99
N GLU A 36 -16.97 4.03 -1.59
CA GLU A 36 -15.89 3.38 -2.35
C GLU A 36 -14.74 4.36 -2.68
N LEU A 37 -14.38 5.24 -1.74
CA LEU A 37 -13.34 6.26 -1.92
C LEU A 37 -13.63 7.33 -2.99
N ARG A 38 -14.90 7.53 -3.38
CA ARG A 38 -15.29 8.66 -4.24
C ARG A 38 -15.20 9.98 -3.49
N MET A 39 -14.50 10.95 -4.06
CA MET A 39 -14.15 12.23 -3.41
C MET A 39 -15.19 13.34 -3.62
N ASP A 40 -16.40 13.01 -4.07
CA ASP A 40 -17.45 14.01 -4.29
C ASP A 40 -18.03 14.48 -2.94
N ASN A 41 -17.98 15.79 -2.68
CA ASN A 41 -18.52 16.45 -1.48
C ASN A 41 -17.74 16.20 -0.16
N ILE A 42 -16.46 16.57 -0.13
CA ILE A 42 -15.65 16.54 1.10
C ILE A 42 -16.25 17.50 2.15
N PRO A 43 -16.62 17.02 3.35
CA PRO A 43 -17.16 17.88 4.40
C PRO A 43 -16.15 18.94 4.86
N THR A 44 -16.61 20.18 5.01
CA THR A 44 -15.79 21.37 5.29
C THR A 44 -15.22 21.44 6.71
N PHE A 45 -15.69 20.60 7.64
CA PHE A 45 -15.23 20.60 9.04
C PHE A 45 -13.80 20.04 9.24
N LEU A 46 -13.12 19.60 8.17
CA LEU A 46 -11.78 18.99 8.21
C LEU A 46 -10.61 19.98 8.40
N ALA A 47 -10.87 21.28 8.60
CA ALA A 47 -9.82 22.30 8.57
C ALA A 47 -8.96 22.39 9.85
N THR A 48 -9.30 21.67 10.92
CA THR A 48 -8.60 21.79 12.20
C THR A 48 -7.96 20.48 12.64
N PRO A 49 -6.62 20.36 12.60
CA PRO A 49 -5.94 19.20 13.16
C PRO A 49 -6.06 19.22 14.69
N ILE A 50 -6.59 18.13 15.27
CA ILE A 50 -6.63 17.94 16.71
C ILE A 50 -5.79 16.72 17.09
N LYS A 51 -4.93 16.88 18.10
CA LYS A 51 -4.07 15.81 18.59
C LYS A 51 -4.80 15.04 19.69
N THR A 52 -5.10 13.77 19.42
CA THR A 52 -5.72 12.85 20.38
C THR A 52 -4.90 11.59 20.48
N THR A 53 -4.67 11.09 21.70
CA THR A 53 -3.96 9.83 21.94
C THR A 53 -4.94 8.82 22.49
N VAL A 54 -5.20 7.75 21.73
CA VAL A 54 -6.08 6.64 22.12
C VAL A 54 -5.21 5.40 22.25
N PRO A 55 -5.40 4.55 23.28
CA PRO A 55 -4.68 3.28 23.37
C PRO A 55 -5.00 2.39 22.16
N PRO A 56 -4.08 1.47 21.80
CA PRO A 56 -4.31 0.52 20.72
C PRO A 56 -5.53 -0.37 21.02
N LEU A 57 -6.23 -0.78 19.97
CA LEU A 57 -7.40 -1.66 20.07
C LEU A 57 -6.99 -2.99 20.71
N PRO A 58 -7.63 -3.43 21.82
CA PRO A 58 -7.31 -4.71 22.44
C PRO A 58 -7.56 -5.88 21.49
N VAL A 59 -6.69 -6.88 21.54
CA VAL A 59 -6.67 -8.01 20.59
C VAL A 59 -7.94 -8.86 20.68
N GLU A 60 -8.58 -8.90 21.84
CA GLU A 60 -9.80 -9.66 22.09
C GLU A 60 -10.93 -9.23 21.16
N TYR A 61 -10.98 -7.94 20.80
CA TYR A 61 -11.96 -7.40 19.85
C TYR A 61 -11.73 -7.89 18.41
N LEU A 62 -10.54 -8.40 18.08
CA LEU A 62 -10.22 -8.90 16.74
C LEU A 62 -10.75 -10.31 16.48
N GLN A 63 -11.32 -10.97 17.50
CA GLN A 63 -12.07 -12.21 17.33
C GLN A 63 -13.42 -11.96 16.64
N ASP A 64 -13.97 -10.75 16.76
CA ASP A 64 -15.14 -10.33 16.00
C ASP A 64 -14.73 -9.98 14.57
N ILE A 65 -15.31 -10.69 13.61
CA ILE A 65 -14.93 -10.59 12.21
C ILE A 65 -15.26 -9.23 11.61
N ASP A 66 -16.36 -8.60 12.05
CA ASP A 66 -16.78 -7.29 11.55
C ASP A 66 -15.82 -6.21 12.03
N LEU A 67 -15.38 -6.30 13.30
CA LEU A 67 -14.36 -5.41 13.85
C LEU A 67 -13.00 -5.62 13.16
N LEU A 68 -12.64 -6.87 12.85
CA LEU A 68 -11.43 -7.17 12.10
C LEU A 68 -11.47 -6.55 10.70
N TYR A 69 -12.56 -6.71 9.94
CA TYR A 69 -12.73 -6.05 8.63
C TYR A 69 -12.57 -4.54 8.72
N GLN A 70 -13.25 -3.94 9.70
CA GLN A 70 -13.23 -2.51 9.97
C GLN A 70 -11.83 -2.01 10.33
N LEU A 71 -11.06 -2.77 11.10
CA LEU A 71 -9.65 -2.45 11.38
C LEU A 71 -8.81 -2.52 10.09
N ILE A 72 -8.94 -3.60 9.33
CA ILE A 72 -8.16 -3.84 8.10
C ILE A 72 -8.40 -2.72 7.08
N PHE A 73 -9.66 -2.32 6.90
CA PHE A 73 -10.01 -1.21 6.02
C PHE A 73 -9.28 0.07 6.43
N ARG A 74 -9.35 0.44 7.73
CA ARG A 74 -8.72 1.67 8.25
C ARG A 74 -7.21 1.65 8.14
N VAL A 75 -6.56 0.55 8.51
CA VAL A 75 -5.10 0.39 8.40
C VAL A 75 -4.67 0.43 6.93
N THR A 76 -5.44 -0.15 6.02
CA THR A 76 -5.11 -0.13 4.58
C THR A 76 -5.28 1.26 3.99
N LEU A 77 -6.33 1.98 4.40
CA LEU A 77 -6.67 3.33 3.92
C LEU A 77 -5.72 4.40 4.45
N LEU A 78 -5.49 4.40 5.77
CA LEU A 78 -4.73 5.45 6.45
C LEU A 78 -3.23 5.11 6.50
N GLY A 79 -2.90 3.83 6.49
CA GLY A 79 -1.54 3.36 6.69
C GLY A 79 -1.09 3.49 8.14
N TRP A 80 0.21 3.75 8.33
CA TRP A 80 0.84 3.87 9.64
C TRP A 80 1.86 5.01 9.65
N THR A 81 2.03 5.62 10.82
CA THR A 81 2.80 6.85 11.01
C THR A 81 4.12 6.64 11.75
N SER A 82 4.28 5.49 12.39
CA SER A 82 5.49 5.14 13.13
C SER A 82 5.79 3.65 13.07
N ARG A 83 7.07 3.29 13.27
CA ARG A 83 7.50 1.90 13.39
C ARG A 83 6.79 1.17 14.52
N GLN A 84 6.56 1.85 15.65
CA GLN A 84 5.83 1.27 16.78
C GLN A 84 4.40 0.91 16.38
N GLN A 85 3.66 1.82 15.72
CA GLN A 85 2.30 1.54 15.25
C GLN A 85 2.26 0.37 14.27
N PHE A 86 3.27 0.27 13.39
CA PHE A 86 3.44 -0.88 12.50
C PHE A 86 3.62 -2.18 13.29
N GLU A 87 4.56 -2.22 14.24
CA GLU A 87 4.86 -3.41 15.04
C GLU A 87 3.67 -3.84 15.91
N GLU A 88 2.95 -2.90 16.51
CA GLU A 88 1.72 -3.15 17.28
C GLU A 88 0.62 -3.76 16.40
N THR A 89 0.35 -3.14 15.24
CA THR A 89 -0.65 -3.63 14.29
C THR A 89 -0.28 -5.01 13.76
N TRP A 90 1.00 -5.21 13.45
CA TRP A 90 1.56 -6.49 13.03
C TRP A 90 1.35 -7.58 14.08
N MET A 91 1.68 -7.32 15.35
CA MET A 91 1.52 -8.29 16.43
C MET A 91 0.05 -8.64 16.67
N SER A 92 -0.86 -7.66 16.61
CA SER A 92 -2.29 -7.88 16.73
C SER A 92 -2.86 -8.78 15.62
N LEU A 93 -2.38 -8.62 14.37
CA LEU A 93 -2.78 -9.50 13.27
C LEU A 93 -2.18 -10.91 13.41
N LEU A 94 -0.95 -11.04 13.89
CA LEU A 94 -0.34 -12.35 14.17
C LEU A 94 -1.06 -13.12 15.28
N SER A 95 -1.61 -12.42 16.29
CA SER A 95 -2.42 -13.10 17.31
C SER A 95 -3.70 -13.70 16.75
N VAL A 96 -4.34 -13.06 15.76
CA VAL A 96 -5.51 -13.64 15.07
C VAL A 96 -5.12 -14.93 14.34
N LEU A 97 -3.96 -14.95 13.68
CA LEU A 97 -3.43 -16.16 13.02
C LEU A 97 -3.03 -17.28 13.98
N SER A 98 -2.75 -16.95 15.24
CA SER A 98 -2.29 -17.91 16.25
C SER A 98 -3.45 -18.60 16.97
N LEU A 99 -4.70 -18.20 16.68
CA LEU A 99 -5.89 -18.84 17.24
C LEU A 99 -6.06 -20.25 16.64
N ASN A 100 -6.17 -21.25 17.50
CA ASN A 100 -6.40 -22.63 17.09
C ASN A 100 -7.83 -23.05 17.48
N PRO A 101 -8.53 -23.81 16.62
CA PRO A 101 -9.81 -24.40 16.99
C PRO A 101 -9.61 -25.35 18.19
N SER A 102 -10.49 -25.27 19.18
CA SER A 102 -10.49 -26.22 20.29
C SER A 102 -11.00 -27.59 19.84
N GLU A 103 -10.67 -28.68 20.55
CA GLU A 103 -11.13 -30.03 20.17
C GLU A 103 -12.65 -30.19 20.13
N ASN A 104 -13.39 -29.28 20.78
CA ASN A 104 -14.86 -29.26 20.83
C ASN A 104 -15.48 -28.15 19.97
N SER A 105 -14.70 -27.44 19.15
CA SER A 105 -15.25 -26.33 18.36
C SER A 105 -16.24 -26.83 17.33
N SER A 106 -17.35 -26.11 17.17
CA SER A 106 -18.31 -26.41 16.13
C SER A 106 -17.70 -26.20 14.73
N PRO A 107 -18.24 -26.85 13.68
CA PRO A 107 -17.79 -26.59 12.30
C PRO A 107 -17.99 -25.11 11.90
N GLU A 108 -18.97 -24.43 12.48
CA GLU A 108 -19.24 -23.01 12.24
C GLU A 108 -18.15 -22.11 12.85
N GLU A 109 -17.77 -22.36 14.10
CA GLU A 109 -16.65 -21.66 14.76
C GLU A 109 -15.33 -21.87 14.01
N THR A 110 -15.10 -23.09 13.53
CA THR A 110 -13.92 -23.40 12.72
C THR A 110 -13.91 -22.61 11.41
N ALA A 111 -15.07 -22.47 10.75
CA ALA A 111 -15.19 -21.67 9.53
C ALA A 111 -14.90 -20.18 9.78
N LEU A 112 -15.40 -19.62 10.89
CA LEU A 112 -15.12 -18.24 11.30
C LEU A 112 -13.63 -18.02 11.56
N LEU A 113 -12.95 -18.95 12.24
CA LEU A 113 -11.50 -18.88 12.47
C LEU A 113 -10.70 -18.91 11.16
N VAL A 114 -11.09 -19.76 10.21
CA VAL A 114 -10.45 -19.81 8.89
C VAL A 114 -10.65 -18.50 8.12
N GLN A 115 -11.86 -17.93 8.19
CA GLN A 115 -12.15 -16.65 7.56
C GLN A 115 -11.34 -15.50 8.18
N ALA A 116 -11.31 -15.41 9.51
CA ALA A 116 -10.51 -14.42 10.24
C ALA A 116 -9.02 -14.57 9.91
N SER A 117 -8.52 -15.81 9.80
CA SER A 117 -7.14 -16.09 9.41
C SER A 117 -6.84 -15.61 7.99
N SER A 118 -7.73 -15.88 7.04
CA SER A 118 -7.60 -15.40 5.65
C SER A 118 -7.52 -13.86 5.59
N LEU A 119 -8.38 -13.17 6.35
CA LEU A 119 -8.37 -11.72 6.45
C LEU A 119 -7.09 -11.19 7.10
N ALA A 120 -6.62 -11.82 8.17
CA ALA A 120 -5.36 -11.46 8.81
C ALA A 120 -4.18 -11.61 7.84
N VAL A 121 -4.12 -12.67 7.03
CA VAL A 121 -3.09 -12.83 5.98
C VAL A 121 -3.17 -11.70 4.94
N GLN A 122 -4.38 -11.35 4.48
CA GLN A 122 -4.56 -10.25 3.54
C GLN A 122 -4.11 -8.91 4.13
N ALA A 123 -4.47 -8.65 5.38
CA ALA A 123 -4.09 -7.45 6.12
C ALA A 123 -2.58 -7.35 6.33
N ILE A 124 -1.95 -8.44 6.74
CA ILE A 124 -0.49 -8.54 6.89
C ILE A 124 0.19 -8.27 5.56
N THR A 125 -0.33 -8.86 4.48
CA THR A 125 0.21 -8.63 3.13
C THR A 125 0.08 -7.16 2.74
N ALA A 126 -1.07 -6.52 2.99
CA ALA A 126 -1.26 -5.09 2.73
C ALA A 126 -0.31 -4.22 3.57
N LEU A 127 -0.14 -4.54 4.85
CA LEU A 127 0.74 -3.83 5.78
C LEU A 127 2.21 -3.92 5.33
N LEU A 128 2.65 -5.10 4.89
CA LEU A 128 3.98 -5.30 4.31
C LEU A 128 4.14 -4.58 2.96
N VAL A 129 3.12 -4.58 2.10
CA VAL A 129 3.15 -3.83 0.84
C VAL A 129 3.29 -2.32 1.10
N GLN A 130 2.71 -1.78 2.18
CA GLN A 130 2.89 -0.39 2.57
C GLN A 130 4.34 -0.04 2.97
N THR A 131 5.17 -1.01 3.36
CA THR A 131 6.61 -0.76 3.59
C THR A 131 7.39 -0.52 2.30
N LEU A 132 6.79 -0.85 1.14
CA LEU A 132 7.35 -0.63 -0.19
C LEU A 132 7.01 0.78 -0.74
N LEU A 133 6.30 1.61 0.02
CA LEU A 133 5.95 2.97 -0.35
C LEU A 133 7.14 3.93 -0.20
N LEU A 134 7.33 4.79 -1.19
CA LEU A 134 8.33 5.86 -1.22
C LEU A 134 7.68 7.22 -1.53
N PRO A 135 8.14 8.32 -0.91
CA PRO A 135 9.31 8.41 -0.04
C PRO A 135 9.05 8.05 1.43
N VAL A 136 7.79 8.03 1.86
CA VAL A 136 7.40 7.78 3.27
C VAL A 136 6.73 6.40 3.37
N PRO A 137 7.44 5.38 3.89
CA PRO A 137 6.83 4.08 4.15
C PRO A 137 5.60 4.22 5.05
N GLY A 138 4.55 3.46 4.76
CA GLY A 138 3.33 3.50 5.55
C GLY A 138 2.35 4.61 5.21
N ASP A 139 2.67 5.58 4.35
CA ASP A 139 1.74 6.65 3.96
C ASP A 139 1.20 6.47 2.52
N PRO A 140 0.03 5.85 2.33
CA PRO A 140 -0.54 5.64 1.00
C PRO A 140 -1.05 6.93 0.32
N ASN A 141 -1.21 8.02 1.07
CA ASN A 141 -1.77 9.27 0.54
C ASN A 141 -0.70 10.15 -0.10
N THR A 142 0.53 10.11 0.41
CA THR A 142 1.64 10.93 -0.09
C THR A 142 2.71 10.13 -0.84
N SER A 143 2.71 8.80 -0.73
CA SER A 143 3.74 7.94 -1.32
C SER A 143 3.22 7.05 -2.45
N GLN A 144 4.15 6.47 -3.21
CA GLN A 144 3.87 5.50 -4.27
C GLN A 144 4.73 4.25 -4.08
N LEU A 145 4.20 3.10 -4.51
CA LEU A 145 4.93 1.84 -4.44
C LEU A 145 6.19 1.91 -5.30
N VAL A 146 7.32 1.47 -4.73
CA VAL A 146 8.58 1.35 -5.47
C VAL A 146 8.36 0.50 -6.72
N HIS A 147 8.68 1.06 -7.88
CA HIS A 147 8.62 0.33 -9.14
C HIS A 147 10.00 0.32 -9.79
N GLN A 148 10.47 -0.89 -10.12
CA GLN A 148 11.70 -1.09 -10.87
C GLN A 148 11.38 -1.92 -12.11
N PRO A 149 11.39 -1.31 -13.31
CA PRO A 149 11.02 -2.00 -14.53
C PRO A 149 12.02 -3.11 -14.86
N ARG A 150 11.54 -4.14 -15.56
CA ARG A 150 12.40 -5.22 -16.07
C ARG A 150 13.20 -4.79 -17.29
N ASP A 151 12.64 -3.86 -18.05
CA ASP A 151 13.19 -3.43 -19.33
C ASP A 151 14.28 -2.39 -19.09
N LYS A 152 15.43 -2.61 -19.73
CA LYS A 152 16.54 -1.67 -19.67
C LYS A 152 16.17 -0.40 -20.44
N PRO A 153 16.58 0.78 -19.95
CA PRO A 153 16.41 2.01 -20.70
C PRO A 153 17.11 1.89 -22.05
N LEU A 154 16.50 2.48 -23.09
CA LEU A 154 17.07 2.45 -24.43
C LEU A 154 18.48 3.07 -24.42
N PRO A 155 19.45 2.46 -25.14
CA PRO A 155 20.82 2.96 -25.17
C PRO A 155 20.89 4.38 -25.72
N SER A 156 21.70 5.22 -25.09
CA SER A 156 21.89 6.63 -25.49
C SER A 156 22.83 6.72 -26.70
N SER A 157 22.27 6.57 -27.90
CA SER A 157 23.00 6.85 -29.16
C SER A 157 22.96 8.33 -29.54
N SER A 158 23.78 8.77 -30.51
CA SER A 158 23.75 10.14 -31.04
C SER A 158 22.38 10.57 -31.59
N PHE A 159 21.59 9.61 -32.09
CA PHE A 159 20.22 9.84 -32.58
C PHE A 159 19.18 9.90 -31.45
N SER A 160 19.48 9.36 -30.28
CA SER A 160 18.56 9.34 -29.13
C SER A 160 18.22 10.74 -28.61
N GLY A 161 19.10 11.73 -28.79
CA GLY A 161 18.86 13.11 -28.40
C GLY A 161 17.74 13.77 -29.20
N LYS A 162 17.78 13.66 -30.53
CA LYS A 162 16.73 14.18 -31.42
C LYS A 162 15.40 13.46 -31.17
N LEU A 163 15.43 12.14 -31.03
CA LEU A 163 14.23 11.35 -30.72
C LEU A 163 13.64 11.75 -29.36
N ARG A 164 14.47 11.98 -28.35
CA ARG A 164 14.01 12.46 -27.02
C ARG A 164 13.32 13.81 -27.11
N LEU A 165 13.85 14.75 -27.90
CA LEU A 165 13.22 16.06 -28.10
C LEU A 165 11.88 15.94 -28.83
N ILE A 166 11.82 15.16 -29.91
CA ILE A 166 10.57 14.89 -30.65
C ILE A 166 9.55 14.23 -29.72
N HIS A 167 9.98 13.22 -28.95
CA HIS A 167 9.09 12.50 -28.05
C HIS A 167 8.58 13.38 -26.92
N LYS A 168 9.40 14.30 -26.37
CA LYS A 168 8.95 15.32 -25.41
C LYS A 168 7.90 16.25 -26.00
N LEU A 169 8.06 16.70 -27.24
CA LEU A 169 7.09 17.57 -27.90
C LEU A 169 5.76 16.84 -28.14
N LEU A 170 5.81 15.59 -28.63
CA LEU A 170 4.62 14.76 -28.81
C LEU A 170 3.92 14.50 -27.48
N PHE A 171 4.69 14.13 -26.45
CA PHE A 171 4.16 13.88 -25.10
C PHE A 171 3.45 15.12 -24.54
N TRP A 172 4.09 16.29 -24.61
CA TRP A 172 3.48 17.55 -24.16
C TRP A 172 2.19 17.88 -24.94
N ARG A 173 2.19 17.70 -26.27
CA ARG A 173 1.02 17.95 -27.12
C ARG A 173 -0.14 16.99 -26.84
N LEU A 174 0.15 15.71 -26.68
CA LEU A 174 -0.87 14.70 -26.41
C LEU A 174 -1.44 14.85 -25.00
N GLN A 175 -0.61 15.16 -24.01
CA GLN A 175 -1.07 15.42 -22.64
C GLN A 175 -1.97 16.66 -22.53
N ASP A 176 -1.69 17.71 -23.31
CA ASP A 176 -2.56 18.90 -23.44
C ASP A 176 -3.94 18.54 -24.03
N GLN A 177 -3.99 17.51 -24.89
CA GLN A 177 -5.22 17.00 -25.50
C GLN A 177 -5.97 16.00 -24.58
N GLU A 178 -5.27 15.20 -23.79
CA GLU A 178 -5.85 14.28 -22.79
C GLU A 178 -6.53 15.00 -21.62
N LEU A 179 -6.20 16.27 -21.35
CA LEU A 179 -6.97 17.14 -20.44
C LEU A 179 -8.45 17.28 -20.84
N LEU A 180 -8.79 16.98 -22.10
CA LEU A 180 -10.17 16.98 -22.62
C LEU A 180 -10.83 15.59 -22.60
N SER A 181 -10.07 14.52 -22.31
CA SER A 181 -10.56 13.14 -22.30
C SER A 181 -10.01 12.38 -21.08
N ALA A 182 -10.76 12.41 -19.98
CA ALA A 182 -10.42 11.81 -18.69
C ALA A 182 -10.14 10.29 -18.71
N ASP A 183 -10.28 9.64 -19.86
CA ASP A 183 -10.23 8.18 -20.04
C ASP A 183 -9.09 7.72 -20.97
N ALA A 184 -8.28 8.66 -21.48
CA ALA A 184 -7.08 8.32 -22.25
C ALA A 184 -5.94 7.96 -21.28
N GLY A 185 -5.53 6.69 -21.30
CA GLY A 185 -4.47 6.19 -20.42
C GLY A 185 -3.18 7.00 -20.58
N LYS A 186 -2.61 7.43 -19.45
CA LYS A 186 -1.39 8.24 -19.38
C LYS A 186 -0.32 7.70 -20.34
N LEU A 187 0.02 8.48 -21.35
CA LEU A 187 1.12 8.16 -22.25
C LEU A 187 2.43 8.07 -21.44
N ASP A 188 3.23 7.03 -21.62
CA ASP A 188 4.54 6.93 -20.97
C ASP A 188 5.64 7.37 -21.94
N HIS A 189 6.61 8.13 -21.42
CA HIS A 189 7.74 8.54 -22.23
C HIS A 189 8.59 7.30 -22.58
N VAL A 190 8.87 7.03 -23.87
CA VAL A 190 9.54 5.81 -24.35
C VAL A 190 10.88 5.53 -23.65
N PHE A 191 11.62 6.57 -23.26
CA PHE A 191 12.89 6.46 -22.53
C PHE A 191 12.74 6.33 -20.99
N GLN A 192 11.51 6.37 -20.48
CA GLN A 192 11.16 6.27 -19.05
C GLN A 192 10.01 5.28 -18.84
N ARG A 193 9.77 4.39 -19.80
CA ARG A 193 8.62 3.48 -19.76
C ARG A 193 8.76 2.50 -18.59
N GLY A 194 7.66 2.32 -17.86
CA GLY A 194 7.50 1.21 -16.94
C GLY A 194 7.22 -0.09 -17.69
N ASN A 195 6.91 -1.15 -16.95
CA ASN A 195 6.43 -2.38 -17.57
C ASN A 195 5.03 -2.15 -18.19
N LEU A 196 4.81 -2.64 -19.42
CA LEU A 196 3.60 -2.36 -20.22
C LEU A 196 2.30 -2.77 -19.51
N GLU A 197 2.31 -3.88 -18.79
CA GLU A 197 1.16 -4.39 -18.05
C GLU A 197 0.72 -3.48 -16.89
N ARG A 198 1.55 -2.50 -16.50
CA ARG A 198 1.28 -1.58 -15.38
C ARG A 198 0.72 -0.24 -15.83
N VAL A 199 0.68 0.05 -17.13
CA VAL A 199 0.21 1.35 -17.65
C VAL A 199 -1.22 1.66 -17.20
N ALA A 200 -2.10 0.65 -17.12
CA ALA A 200 -3.48 0.82 -16.68
C ALA A 200 -3.65 1.02 -15.16
N ALA A 201 -2.67 0.58 -14.35
CA ALA A 201 -2.76 0.64 -12.88
C ALA A 201 -1.38 0.91 -12.25
N PRO A 202 -0.74 2.06 -12.55
CA PRO A 202 0.66 2.29 -12.21
C PRO A 202 0.92 2.32 -10.70
N ARG A 203 -0.09 2.74 -9.92
CA ARG A 203 -0.04 2.88 -8.46
C ARG A 203 -0.45 1.63 -7.69
N ARG A 204 -1.02 0.62 -8.35
CA ARG A 204 -1.48 -0.61 -7.68
C ARG A 204 -0.31 -1.59 -7.52
N TYR A 205 -0.25 -2.26 -6.39
CA TYR A 205 0.65 -3.41 -6.26
C TYR A 205 0.21 -4.50 -7.23
N GLY A 206 1.16 -5.15 -7.87
CA GLY A 206 0.85 -6.20 -8.82
C GLY A 206 2.11 -6.90 -9.30
N TYR A 207 1.90 -7.83 -10.23
CA TYR A 207 3.00 -8.52 -10.88
C TYR A 207 3.99 -7.51 -11.44
N SER A 208 5.27 -7.91 -11.40
CA SER A 208 6.34 -7.12 -12.00
C SER A 208 6.52 -5.75 -11.35
N GLN A 209 6.20 -5.63 -10.06
CA GLN A 209 6.49 -4.44 -9.27
C GLN A 209 8.00 -4.14 -9.27
N VAL A 210 8.82 -5.16 -9.13
CA VAL A 210 10.28 -5.05 -9.00
C VAL A 210 10.96 -6.10 -9.89
N SER A 211 12.01 -5.71 -10.60
CA SER A 211 12.77 -6.60 -11.47
C SER A 211 13.73 -7.51 -10.70
N LEU A 212 14.06 -8.67 -11.27
CA LEU A 212 15.05 -9.60 -10.70
C LEU A 212 16.44 -8.96 -10.60
N GLU A 213 16.83 -8.16 -11.59
CA GLU A 213 18.12 -7.44 -11.59
C GLU A 213 18.22 -6.47 -10.41
N TYR A 214 17.13 -5.75 -10.10
CA TYR A 214 17.07 -4.92 -8.90
C TYR A 214 17.19 -5.77 -7.64
N LEU A 215 16.45 -6.87 -7.52
CA LEU A 215 16.49 -7.72 -6.32
C LEU A 215 17.90 -8.28 -6.09
N TRP A 216 18.58 -8.77 -7.13
CA TRP A 216 19.96 -9.24 -7.01
C TRP A 216 20.92 -8.15 -6.54
N THR A 217 20.74 -6.93 -7.06
CA THR A 217 21.54 -5.77 -6.64
C THR A 217 21.24 -5.38 -5.19
N ALA A 218 19.96 -5.34 -4.80
CA ALA A 218 19.52 -4.94 -3.47
C ALA A 218 19.92 -5.94 -2.39
N ILE A 219 19.87 -7.25 -2.69
CA ILE A 219 20.24 -8.33 -1.75
C ILE A 219 21.78 -8.56 -1.75
N ARG A 220 22.55 -7.84 -2.57
CA ARG A 220 24.01 -8.02 -2.75
C ARG A 220 24.41 -9.47 -3.08
N ILE A 221 23.54 -10.20 -3.78
CA ILE A 221 23.83 -11.59 -4.22
C ILE A 221 24.92 -11.58 -5.31
N LEU A 222 25.16 -10.43 -5.96
CA LEU A 222 26.30 -10.20 -6.84
C LEU A 222 27.41 -9.49 -6.07
N ASP A 223 28.19 -10.23 -5.28
CA ASP A 223 29.57 -9.83 -5.06
C ASP A 223 30.29 -9.93 -6.42
N PRO A 224 30.98 -8.89 -6.89
CA PRO A 224 31.61 -8.87 -8.22
C PRO A 224 32.84 -9.80 -8.33
N LYS A 225 33.01 -10.77 -7.44
CA LYS A 225 34.19 -11.66 -7.41
C LYS A 225 34.04 -12.97 -8.20
N ASP A 226 32.84 -13.35 -8.64
CA ASP A 226 32.63 -14.63 -9.35
C ASP A 226 32.47 -14.52 -10.87
N SER A 227 32.75 -13.36 -11.47
CA SER A 227 32.71 -13.18 -12.94
C SER A 227 34.10 -13.20 -13.62
N THR A 228 35.16 -13.59 -12.91
CA THR A 228 36.52 -13.66 -13.46
C THR A 228 37.15 -15.06 -13.56
N GLU A 229 36.38 -16.16 -13.56
CA GLU A 229 36.96 -17.52 -13.72
C GLU A 229 36.30 -18.46 -14.74
N THR A 230 35.38 -18.02 -15.59
CA THR A 230 34.85 -18.88 -16.68
C THR A 230 35.04 -18.31 -18.09
N ALA A 231 36.06 -17.46 -18.27
CA ALA A 231 36.51 -17.01 -19.59
C ALA A 231 37.75 -17.77 -20.09
N VAL A 232 37.93 -19.05 -19.77
CA VAL A 232 38.97 -19.89 -20.40
C VAL A 232 38.47 -21.33 -20.57
N THR A 233 38.47 -21.79 -21.82
CA THR A 233 38.34 -23.17 -22.32
C THR A 233 36.95 -23.83 -22.34
N GLY A 234 36.42 -23.96 -23.56
CA GLY A 234 35.26 -24.80 -23.84
C GLY A 234 34.86 -24.83 -25.33
N LYS A 235 35.83 -25.02 -26.24
CA LYS A 235 35.50 -25.41 -27.62
C LYS A 235 34.96 -26.84 -27.58
N VAL A 236 33.67 -27.04 -27.86
CA VAL A 236 33.12 -28.37 -28.16
C VAL A 236 32.96 -28.47 -29.68
N LYS A 237 33.79 -29.33 -30.29
CA LYS A 237 33.62 -29.83 -31.66
C LYS A 237 32.43 -30.79 -31.66
N LEU A 238 31.51 -30.59 -32.59
CA LEU A 238 30.50 -31.57 -32.97
C LEU A 238 31.15 -32.64 -33.86
N SER A 239 31.01 -33.89 -33.44
CA SER A 239 31.12 -35.10 -34.26
C SER A 239 29.87 -35.92 -34.05
#